data_AF-K1U2A1-F1
#
_entry.id   AF-K1U2A1-F1
#
_cell.length_a   1.000
_cell.length_b   1.000
_cell.length_c   1.000
_cell.angle_alpha   90.00
_cell.angle_beta   90.00
_cell.angle_gamma   90.00
#
_symmetry.space_group_name_H-M   'P 1'
#
loop_
_entity.id
_entity.type
_entity.pdbx_description
1 polymer ?
#
loop_
_entity_poly.entity_id
_entity_poly.type
_entity_poly.pdbx_seq_one_letter_code
_entity_poly.pdbx_strand_id
1 'polypeptide(L)' 'MKSDNAQELFPVVDPSGRVIGSATRGECHGGSMLLHPVVHLHLFNSRGELYLQRRPDWKDI' A
#
# COMPACT_ATOMS: atom_id res chain seq x y z
N MET A 1 -11.21 -13.35 11.65
CA MET A 1 -10.86 -13.50 10.21
C MET A 1 -9.49 -12.88 9.99
N LYS A 2 -8.72 -13.34 9.01
CA LYS A 2 -7.47 -12.65 8.61
C LYS A 2 -7.84 -11.41 7.81
N SER A 3 -7.19 -10.29 8.09
CA SER A 3 -7.36 -9.01 7.41
C SER A 3 -6.08 -8.19 7.57
N ASP A 4 -5.91 -7.15 6.76
CA ASP A 4 -4.83 -6.18 6.97
C ASP A 4 -5.02 -5.37 8.26
N ASN A 5 -3.93 -4.79 8.74
CA ASN A 5 -3.94 -3.94 9.93
C ASN A 5 -4.53 -2.56 9.60
N ALA A 6 -5.80 -2.36 9.92
CA ALA A 6 -6.47 -1.08 9.71
C ALA A 6 -5.85 0.09 10.49
N GLN A 7 -5.05 -0.17 11.54
CA GLN A 7 -4.43 0.85 12.40
C GLN A 7 -2.99 1.22 11.99
N GLU A 8 -2.46 0.62 10.92
CA GLU A 8 -1.17 1.01 10.35
C GLU A 8 -1.23 2.48 9.92
N LEU A 9 -0.23 3.29 10.32
CA LEU A 9 -0.20 4.72 9.97
C LEU A 9 0.55 4.93 8.65
N PHE A 10 -0.12 5.60 7.72
CA PHE A 10 0.44 6.07 6.46
C PHE A 10 0.68 7.59 6.49
N PRO A 11 1.72 8.09 5.81
CA PRO A 11 1.83 9.51 5.53
C PRO A 11 0.79 9.89 4.46
N VAL A 12 0.09 11.00 4.70
CA VAL A 12 -0.77 11.63 3.69
C VAL A 12 0.05 12.65 2.93
N VAL A 13 -0.05 12.62 1.61
CA VAL A 13 0.68 13.51 0.70
C VAL A 13 -0.27 14.38 -0.11
N ASP A 14 0.22 15.54 -0.54
CA ASP A 14 -0.43 16.29 -1.61
C ASP A 14 -0.07 15.70 -3.00
N PRO A 15 -0.67 16.19 -4.11
CA PRO A 15 -0.35 15.69 -5.45
C PRO A 15 1.10 15.90 -5.90
N SER A 16 1.86 16.78 -5.23
CA SER A 16 3.31 16.95 -5.48
C SER A 16 4.17 15.93 -4.73
N GLY A 17 3.55 15.10 -3.88
CA GLY A 17 4.24 14.12 -3.04
C GLY A 17 4.76 14.70 -1.72
N ARG A 18 4.43 15.94 -1.38
CA ARG A 18 4.82 16.53 -0.09
C ARG A 18 3.93 15.98 1.02
N VAL A 19 4.54 15.53 2.11
CA VAL A 19 3.80 15.07 3.30
C VAL A 19 3.05 16.24 3.94
N ILE A 20 1.74 16.07 4.12
CA ILE A 20 0.82 17.04 4.73
C ILE A 20 0.17 16.53 6.02
N GLY A 21 0.38 15.26 6.37
CA GLY A 21 -0.16 14.67 7.59
C GLY A 21 0.03 13.15 7.64
N SER A 22 -0.78 12.49 8.44
CA SER A 22 -0.88 11.03 8.50
C SER A 22 -2.33 10.59 8.70
N ALA A 23 -2.62 9.37 8.26
CA ALA A 23 -3.92 8.72 8.44
C ALA A 23 -3.69 7.21 8.59
N THR A 24 -4.67 6.51 9.15
CA THR A 24 -4.63 5.05 9.25
C THR A 24 -4.89 4.40 7.89
N ARG A 25 -4.41 3.16 7.69
CA ARG A 25 -4.73 2.33 6.52
C ARG A 25 -6.23 2.22 6.32
N GLY A 26 -7.00 2.06 7.39
CA GLY A 26 -8.46 2.00 7.33
C GLY A 26 -9.09 3.26 6.76
N GLU A 27 -8.57 4.44 7.11
CA GLU A 27 -9.02 5.72 6.54
C GLU A 27 -8.60 5.85 5.08
N CYS A 28 -7.35 5.53 4.73
CA CYS A 28 -6.84 5.60 3.37
C CYS A 28 -7.58 4.66 2.41
N HIS A 29 -7.83 3.42 2.81
CA HIS A 29 -8.51 2.40 1.99
C HIS A 29 -10.04 2.40 2.18
N GLY A 30 -10.59 3.32 2.97
CA GLY A 30 -12.02 3.45 3.26
C GLY A 30 -12.81 4.33 2.28
N GLY A 31 -12.22 4.74 1.16
CA GLY A 31 -12.86 5.61 0.16
C GLY A 31 -12.72 7.12 0.41
N SER A 32 -11.88 7.53 1.38
CA SER A 32 -11.57 8.94 1.67
C SER A 32 -10.80 9.66 0.56
N MET A 33 -10.21 8.91 -0.37
CA MET A 33 -9.34 9.40 -1.45
C MET A 33 -8.10 10.16 -0.96
N LEU A 34 -7.66 9.91 0.28
CA LEU A 34 -6.39 10.43 0.79
C LEU A 34 -5.22 9.83 0.01
N LEU A 35 -4.36 10.67 -0.56
CA LEU A 35 -3.15 10.20 -1.22
C LEU A 35 -2.13 9.78 -0.17
N HIS A 36 -1.61 8.56 -0.32
CA HIS A 36 -0.47 8.06 0.46
C HIS A 36 0.53 7.40 -0.51
N PRO A 37 1.84 7.46 -0.23
CA PRO A 37 2.84 6.86 -1.10
C PRO A 37 2.73 5.33 -1.10
N VAL A 38 3.15 4.73 -2.22
CA VAL A 38 3.23 3.29 -2.40
C VAL A 38 4.60 2.89 -2.95
N VAL A 39 5.01 1.65 -2.69
CA VAL A 39 6.24 1.08 -3.24
C VAL A 39 5.86 -0.14 -4.09
N HIS A 40 6.26 -0.13 -5.35
CA HIS A 40 6.20 -1.29 -6.22
C HIS A 40 7.60 -1.90 -6.33
N LEU A 41 7.72 -3.20 -6.07
CA LEU A 41 8.98 -3.94 -6.12
C LEU A 41 8.93 -4.98 -7.25
N HIS A 42 9.93 -4.97 -8.13
CA HIS A 42 10.18 -6.05 -9.08
C HIS A 42 11.42 -6.82 -8.65
N LEU A 43 11.26 -8.14 -8.43
CA LEU A 43 12.35 -9.03 -8.04
C LEU A 43 12.67 -9.99 -9.18
N PHE A 44 13.92 -9.93 -9.66
CA PHE A 44 14.43 -10.81 -10.70
C PHE A 44 15.47 -11.77 -10.12
N ASN A 45 15.44 -13.04 -10.54
CA ASN A 45 16.51 -13.98 -10.22
C ASN A 45 17.69 -13.85 -11.20
N SER A 46 18.76 -14.63 -11.02
CA SER A 46 19.95 -14.60 -11.87
C SER A 46 19.71 -15.04 -13.33
N ARG A 47 18.55 -15.62 -13.64
CA ARG A 47 18.11 -15.94 -15.02
C ARG A 47 17.25 -14.84 -15.66
N GLY A 48 16.96 -13.76 -14.94
CA GLY A 48 16.11 -12.67 -15.43
C GLY A 48 14.60 -12.94 -15.32
N GLU A 49 14.18 -13.94 -14.55
CA GLU A 49 12.75 -14.26 -14.36
C GLU A 49 12.15 -13.39 -13.24
N LEU A 50 10.94 -12.87 -13.47
CA LEU A 50 10.20 -12.05 -12.50
C LEU A 50 9.45 -12.91 -11.48
N TYR A 51 9.63 -12.60 -10.19
CA TYR A 51 8.82 -13.19 -9.12
C TYR A 51 7.43 -12.52 -9.05
N LEU A 52 6.37 -13.32 -9.24
CA LEU A 52 4.98 -12.88 -9.12
C LEU A 52 4.39 -13.34 -7.77
N GLN A 53 3.87 -12.39 -7.00
CA GLN A 53 3.19 -12.69 -5.75
C GLN A 53 1.74 -13.16 -6.00
N ARG A 54 1.37 -14.30 -5.44
CA ARG A 54 -0.04 -14.70 -5.30
C ARG A 54 -0.61 -14.12 -4.01
N ARG A 55 -1.55 -13.18 -4.12
CA ARG A 55 -2.21 -12.56 -2.97
C ARG A 55 -3.30 -13.48 -2.41
N PRO A 56 -3.53 -13.48 -1.09
CA PRO A 56 -4.66 -14.19 -0.50
C PRO A 56 -5.96 -13.39 -0.68
N ASP A 57 -7.10 -14.09 -0.75
CA ASP A 57 -8.41 -13.50 -1.08
C ASP A 57 -8.93 -12.49 -0.05
N TRP A 58 -8.43 -12.54 1.20
CA TRP A 58 -8.87 -11.65 2.28
C TRP A 58 -8.13 -10.31 2.30
N LYS A 59 -7.08 -10.15 1.49
CA LYS A 59 -6.28 -8.94 1.47
C LYS A 59 -7.08 -7.80 0.82
N ASP A 60 -7.00 -6.59 1.38
CA ASP A 60 -7.57 -5.40 0.76
C ASP A 60 -6.74 -4.96 -0.48
N ILE A 61 -6.62 -3.67 -0.77
CA ILE A 61 -5.78 -3.15 -1.89
C ILE A 61 -4.38 -3.76 -1.93
#